data_AF-E1QYL9-F1
#
_entry.id   AF-E1QYL9-F1
#
_cell.length_a   1.000
_cell.length_b   1.000
_cell.length_c   1.000
_cell.angle_alpha   90.00
_cell.angle_beta   90.00
_cell.angle_gamma   90.00
#
_symmetry.space_group_name_H-M   'P 1'
#
loop_
_entity.id
_entity.type
_entity.pdbx_description
1 polymer ?
#
loop_
_entity_poly.entity_id
_entity_poly.type
_entity_poly.pdbx_seq_one_letter_code
_entity_poly.pdbx_strand_id
1 'polypeptide(L)'
;MPKITPGNRLYLYRLFSREIGCGRQELIGRFGEVLTRDGILPEDLDCTDVTQLLGELPDLIKLRIFRKGRVYATLLQRPELDEILARDAQAAEKGAGAAGGARSWRHKKGKGDPKPTKPHHRRSKAQPTDEPLTAGATATTERAANVDKRPMPTDEPAAPTVPAIQDEATDAATTVETSPGAAAISPATSTERRPPISLTITYDPHEGAGTSPQPDLPKRFSTDVHCRDEALRTLYQLLPYGTDVMGVLDEDWTLARSTGTAAGTRGRITFPLRYRDGTGLPLTVTLLRQPRSVSGKRWSLDCMDGNAAMGHAHEDPEAEGTSLADQGAWSDLVTGRTVTPDASPDPVRELASFAILGAWEDFLGPLAAMAEPECWDYPAGGASGNQGTDEGDPYGVLREYVALTFHRIMGQGKLAVADDGSLAAFDTGLVDADAQSILACLVPSGDAVIAWRLAGVCVAGSGDLGVRALALLASPPARASYIEDPSDALPPEEGRPITLDADEIVGHQLGRLPRAFLDSQIGADASDGTLADLERAVSADPGRFDRIGRALDDACAHSLRRVRASWRACTPIYDPTADATKLLVPLCLADKRHADRALVLSRQASGSCLASVILTLPRARTLARVVSGELPSWLVGDAR
;
A
#
# COMPACT_ATOMS: atom_id res chain seq x y z
N MET A 1 -39.60 22.76 -3.28
CA MET A 1 -39.80 21.95 -2.06
C MET A 1 -39.35 20.54 -2.37
N PRO A 2 -38.41 19.99 -1.59
CA PRO A 2 -37.82 18.68 -1.86
C PRO A 2 -38.86 17.57 -1.70
N LYS A 3 -38.86 16.60 -2.62
CA LYS A 3 -39.88 15.53 -2.69
C LYS A 3 -39.46 14.29 -1.92
N ILE A 4 -39.20 14.43 -0.62
CA ILE A 4 -38.82 13.30 0.23
C ILE A 4 -40.09 12.54 0.67
N THR A 5 -40.35 11.38 0.06
CA THR A 5 -41.50 10.54 0.41
C THR A 5 -41.30 9.82 1.76
N PRO A 6 -42.36 9.38 2.46
CA PRO A 6 -42.23 8.60 3.70
C PRO A 6 -41.42 7.31 3.56
N GLY A 7 -41.44 6.68 2.37
CA GLY A 7 -40.61 5.50 2.07
C GLY A 7 -39.13 5.82 1.93
N ASN A 8 -38.80 6.98 1.34
CA ASN A 8 -37.41 7.48 1.26
C ASN A 8 -36.89 7.83 2.65
N ARG A 9 -37.72 8.44 3.51
CA ARG A 9 -37.36 8.74 4.91
C ARG A 9 -37.02 7.49 5.71
N LEU A 10 -37.84 6.44 5.60
CA LEU A 10 -37.59 5.17 6.28
C LEU A 10 -36.33 4.47 5.76
N TYR A 11 -36.07 4.55 4.45
CA TYR A 11 -34.85 4.01 3.84
C TYR A 11 -33.60 4.74 4.34
N LEU A 12 -33.60 6.08 4.33
CA LEU A 12 -32.48 6.89 4.81
C LEU A 12 -32.22 6.67 6.31
N TYR A 13 -33.28 6.54 7.12
CA TYR A 13 -33.15 6.21 8.53
C TYR A 13 -32.49 4.84 8.74
N ARG A 14 -32.90 3.81 7.99
CA ARG A 14 -32.28 2.47 8.00
C ARG A 14 -30.81 2.51 7.58
N LEU A 15 -30.49 3.29 6.55
CA LEU A 15 -29.14 3.42 6.03
C LEU A 15 -28.21 4.08 7.06
N PHE A 16 -28.61 5.23 7.61
CA PHE A 16 -27.81 5.94 8.60
C PHE A 16 -27.73 5.20 9.94
N SER A 17 -28.79 4.50 10.37
CA SER A 17 -28.75 3.73 11.60
C SER A 17 -27.78 2.54 11.51
N ARG A 18 -27.65 1.91 10.33
CA ARG A 18 -26.69 0.82 10.08
C ARG A 18 -25.24 1.31 10.01
N GLU A 19 -25.00 2.40 9.27
CA GLU A 19 -23.63 2.82 8.92
C GLU A 19 -23.01 3.82 9.92
N ILE A 20 -23.83 4.61 10.63
CA ILE A 20 -23.39 5.68 11.53
C ILE A 20 -23.79 5.41 12.99
N GLY A 21 -24.96 4.80 13.18
CA GLY A 21 -25.55 4.55 14.50
C GLY A 21 -26.36 5.74 15.04
N CYS A 22 -27.30 5.45 15.93
CA CYS A 22 -28.17 6.45 16.56
C CYS A 22 -27.48 7.12 17.76
N GLY A 23 -27.68 8.43 17.96
CA GLY A 23 -27.18 9.18 19.12
C GLY A 23 -25.71 9.63 19.04
N ARG A 24 -24.99 9.28 17.98
CA ARG A 24 -23.59 9.68 17.76
C ARG A 24 -23.51 10.99 16.96
N GLN A 25 -22.71 11.95 17.43
CA GLN A 25 -22.47 13.21 16.72
C GLN A 25 -21.32 13.03 15.73
N GLU A 26 -21.60 13.22 14.44
CA GLU A 26 -20.62 13.02 13.36
C GLU A 26 -20.56 14.23 12.43
N LEU A 27 -19.45 14.36 11.71
CA LEU A 27 -19.27 15.41 10.71
C LEU A 27 -20.21 15.17 9.51
N ILE A 28 -20.71 16.26 8.91
CA ILE A 28 -21.61 16.15 7.76
C ILE A 28 -21.01 15.38 6.57
N GLY A 29 -19.69 15.44 6.40
CA GLY A 29 -18.97 14.69 5.37
C GLY A 29 -19.23 13.17 5.46
N ARG A 30 -19.31 12.63 6.68
CA ARG A 30 -19.58 11.20 6.90
C ARG A 30 -20.95 10.77 6.41
N PHE A 31 -21.96 11.63 6.55
CA PHE A 31 -23.30 11.37 5.99
C PHE A 31 -23.29 11.43 4.46
N GLY A 32 -22.48 12.32 3.87
CA GLY A 32 -22.27 12.39 2.43
C GLY A 32 -21.58 11.14 1.85
N GLU A 33 -20.56 10.62 2.54
CA GLU A 33 -19.89 9.36 2.17
C GLU A 33 -20.86 8.17 2.17
N VAL A 34 -21.69 8.05 3.21
CA VAL A 34 -22.67 6.96 3.32
C VAL A 34 -23.71 7.01 2.19
N LEU A 35 -24.19 8.21 1.84
CA LEU A 35 -25.10 8.40 0.71
C LEU A 35 -24.43 8.05 -0.63
N THR A 36 -23.18 8.49 -0.83
CA THR A 36 -22.42 8.24 -2.05
C THR A 36 -22.12 6.75 -2.23
N ARG A 37 -21.74 6.05 -1.15
CA ARG A 37 -21.51 4.60 -1.15
C ARG A 37 -22.76 3.80 -1.52
N ASP A 38 -23.93 4.26 -1.10
CA ASP A 38 -25.21 3.66 -1.50
C ASP A 38 -25.73 4.22 -2.83
N GLY A 39 -24.97 5.07 -3.54
CA GLY A 39 -25.33 5.60 -4.85
C GLY A 39 -26.53 6.56 -4.84
N ILE A 40 -26.73 7.30 -3.75
CA ILE A 40 -27.77 8.32 -3.60
C ILE A 40 -27.12 9.69 -3.64
N LEU A 41 -27.54 10.53 -4.58
CA LEU A 41 -27.10 11.93 -4.63
C LEU A 41 -28.16 12.85 -4.00
N PRO A 42 -27.77 13.98 -3.39
CA PRO A 42 -28.73 14.97 -2.88
C PRO A 42 -29.73 15.43 -3.96
N GLU A 43 -29.27 15.52 -5.20
CA GLU A 43 -30.05 15.89 -6.39
C GLU A 43 -31.23 14.94 -6.65
N ASP A 44 -31.11 13.66 -6.28
CA ASP A 44 -32.17 12.65 -6.47
C ASP A 44 -33.40 12.91 -5.58
N LEU A 45 -33.23 13.75 -4.56
CA LEU A 45 -34.27 14.16 -3.61
C LEU A 45 -34.66 15.64 -3.77
N ASP A 46 -34.25 16.27 -4.86
CA ASP A 46 -34.41 17.70 -5.15
C ASP A 46 -33.69 18.61 -4.11
N CYS A 47 -32.54 18.17 -3.60
CA CYS A 47 -31.65 18.95 -2.71
C CYS A 47 -30.35 19.32 -3.44
N THR A 48 -29.81 20.53 -3.20
CA THR A 48 -28.55 20.97 -3.83
C THR A 48 -27.34 20.32 -3.20
N ASP A 49 -27.33 20.17 -1.88
CA ASP A 49 -26.20 19.65 -1.12
C ASP A 49 -26.65 18.78 0.05
N VAL A 50 -25.73 17.97 0.59
CA VAL A 50 -25.97 17.09 1.75
C VAL A 50 -26.49 17.90 2.95
N THR A 51 -26.00 19.12 3.16
CA THR A 51 -26.49 20.02 4.22
C THR A 51 -27.96 20.36 4.10
N GLN A 52 -28.44 20.61 2.88
CA GLN A 52 -29.85 20.86 2.64
C GLN A 52 -30.68 19.59 2.85
N LEU A 53 -30.19 18.44 2.35
CA LEU A 53 -30.87 17.15 2.51
C LEU A 53 -31.06 16.76 3.98
N LEU A 54 -30.02 16.88 4.80
CA LEU A 54 -30.12 16.59 6.23
C LEU A 54 -30.96 17.64 6.97
N GLY A 55 -30.99 18.88 6.48
CA GLY A 55 -31.81 19.97 7.03
C GLY A 55 -33.31 19.78 6.81
N GLU A 56 -33.69 19.08 5.74
CA GLU A 56 -35.07 18.72 5.40
C GLU A 56 -35.56 17.47 6.15
N LEU A 57 -34.70 16.89 7.01
CA LEU A 57 -35.00 15.75 7.88
C LEU A 57 -34.85 16.10 9.38
N PRO A 58 -35.44 17.20 9.89
CA PRO A 58 -35.27 17.62 11.29
C PRO A 58 -35.84 16.59 12.29
N ASP A 59 -36.80 15.78 11.83
CA ASP A 59 -37.42 14.72 12.63
C ASP A 59 -36.46 13.56 12.88
N LEU A 60 -35.49 13.33 11.99
CA LEU A 60 -34.53 12.23 12.06
C LEU A 60 -33.14 12.69 12.47
N ILE A 61 -32.75 13.92 12.12
CA ILE A 61 -31.37 14.39 12.21
C ILE A 61 -31.34 15.75 12.89
N LYS A 62 -30.52 15.84 13.94
CA LYS A 62 -30.22 17.10 14.61
C LYS A 62 -28.95 17.70 14.02
N LEU A 63 -29.07 18.82 13.32
CA LEU A 63 -27.94 19.57 12.79
C LEU A 63 -27.41 20.62 13.77
N ARG A 64 -26.09 20.76 13.87
CA ARG A 64 -25.39 21.80 14.65
C ARG A 64 -24.35 22.48 13.78
N ILE A 65 -24.55 23.76 13.50
CA ILE A 65 -23.64 24.59 12.69
C ILE A 65 -22.80 25.46 13.64
N PHE A 66 -21.47 25.37 13.58
CA PHE A 66 -20.56 26.17 14.40
C PHE A 66 -19.98 27.37 13.65
N ARG A 67 -19.56 28.42 14.37
CA ARG A 67 -19.04 29.71 13.83
C ARG A 67 -17.79 29.63 12.93
N LYS A 68 -17.23 28.44 12.69
CA LYS A 68 -16.08 28.18 11.79
C LYS A 68 -16.44 27.30 10.57
N GLY A 69 -17.71 27.27 10.15
CA GLY A 69 -18.17 26.51 8.98
C GLY A 69 -18.25 24.99 9.15
N ARG A 70 -17.92 24.46 10.34
CA ARG A 70 -18.06 23.02 10.64
C ARG A 70 -19.51 22.70 11.00
N VAL A 71 -20.10 21.76 10.26
CA VAL A 71 -21.48 21.28 10.45
C VAL A 71 -21.44 19.84 10.95
N TYR A 72 -22.09 19.59 12.08
CA TYR A 72 -22.27 18.26 12.64
C TYR A 72 -23.73 17.83 12.54
N ALA A 73 -23.93 16.53 12.33
CA ALA A 73 -25.22 15.89 12.27
C ALA A 73 -25.28 14.74 13.29
N THR A 74 -26.43 14.58 13.95
CA THR A 74 -26.69 13.48 14.87
C THR A 74 -28.00 12.81 14.49
N LEU A 75 -27.95 11.51 14.21
CA LEU A 75 -29.15 10.72 13.96
C LEU A 75 -29.90 10.46 15.28
N LEU A 76 -31.18 10.83 15.33
CA LEU A 76 -32.05 10.63 16.48
C LEU A 76 -32.68 9.25 16.42
N GLN A 77 -32.67 8.52 17.54
CA GLN A 77 -33.35 7.23 17.64
C GLN A 77 -34.87 7.43 17.57
N ARG A 78 -35.54 6.66 16.70
CA ARG A 78 -36.99 6.70 16.52
C ARG A 78 -37.57 5.30 16.65
N PRO A 79 -38.11 4.93 17.83
CA PRO A 79 -38.61 3.57 18.09
C PRO A 79 -39.75 3.17 17.15
N GLU A 80 -40.60 4.12 16.74
CA GLU A 80 -41.68 3.87 15.78
C GLU A 80 -41.17 3.39 14.40
N LEU A 81 -40.03 3.92 13.93
CA LEU A 81 -39.43 3.53 12.65
C LEU A 81 -38.66 2.21 12.78
N ASP A 82 -38.03 1.98 13.93
CA ASP A 82 -37.37 0.70 14.25
C ASP A 82 -38.40 -0.44 14.26
N GLU A 83 -39.59 -0.22 14.83
CA GLU A 83 -40.69 -1.20 14.81
C GLU A 83 -41.22 -1.47 13.40
N ILE A 84 -41.34 -0.44 12.55
CA ILE A 84 -41.77 -0.60 11.15
C ILE A 84 -40.74 -1.40 10.36
N LEU A 85 -39.44 -1.15 10.56
CA LEU A 85 -38.36 -1.90 9.92
C LEU A 85 -38.31 -3.35 10.39
N ALA A 86 -38.55 -3.61 11.68
CA ALA A 86 -38.62 -4.97 12.22
C ALA A 86 -39.81 -5.76 11.65
N ARG A 87 -40.99 -5.12 11.51
CA ARG A 87 -42.16 -5.74 10.87
C ARG A 87 -41.93 -6.02 9.37
N ASP A 88 -41.24 -5.13 8.66
CA ASP A 88 -40.89 -5.33 7.25
C ASP A 88 -39.88 -6.49 7.06
N ALA A 89 -38.87 -6.59 7.94
CA ALA A 89 -37.93 -7.71 7.95
C ALA A 89 -38.62 -9.06 8.21
N GLN A 90 -39.51 -9.12 9.19
CA GLN A 90 -40.31 -10.32 9.49
C GLN A 90 -41.27 -10.71 8.36
N ALA A 91 -41.81 -9.73 7.61
CA ALA A 91 -42.65 -9.98 6.45
C ALA A 91 -41.85 -10.50 5.25
N ALA A 92 -40.61 -10.05 5.06
CA ALA A 92 -39.69 -10.54 4.03
C ALA A 92 -39.29 -12.00 4.27
N GLU A 93 -38.98 -12.38 5.52
CA GLU A 93 -38.65 -13.76 5.89
C GLU A 93 -39.83 -14.72 5.70
N LYS A 94 -41.06 -14.29 6.03
CA LYS A 94 -42.27 -15.10 5.80
C LYS A 94 -42.63 -15.27 4.31
N GLY A 95 -42.22 -14.33 3.46
CA GLY A 95 -42.43 -14.39 2.00
C GLY A 95 -41.43 -15.28 1.25
N ALA A 96 -40.23 -15.48 1.79
CA ALA A 96 -39.18 -16.31 1.18
C ALA A 96 -39.43 -17.83 1.32
N GLY A 97 -40.35 -18.24 2.22
CA GLY A 97 -40.67 -19.66 2.48
C GLY A 97 -41.78 -20.28 1.62
N ALA A 98 -42.37 -19.55 0.66
CA ALA A 98 -43.48 -20.05 -0.16
C ALA A 98 -43.19 -19.93 -1.67
N ALA A 99 -42.26 -20.74 -2.17
CA ALA A 99 -42.11 -20.99 -3.60
C ALA A 99 -43.08 -22.12 -4.03
N GLY A 100 -44.29 -21.75 -4.43
CA GLY A 100 -45.21 -22.68 -5.10
C GLY A 100 -46.69 -22.28 -5.03
N GLY A 101 -47.26 -21.84 -6.15
CA GLY A 101 -48.71 -21.81 -6.36
C GLY A 101 -49.31 -20.45 -6.73
N ALA A 102 -49.82 -20.35 -7.96
CA ALA A 102 -50.51 -19.18 -8.50
C ALA A 102 -51.86 -18.87 -7.80
N ARG A 103 -52.09 -17.60 -7.44
CA ARG A 103 -53.27 -16.76 -7.80
C ARG A 103 -53.24 -15.43 -7.05
N SER A 104 -53.26 -14.34 -7.80
CA SER A 104 -53.42 -12.97 -7.32
C SER A 104 -54.81 -12.75 -6.73
N TRP A 105 -54.92 -12.52 -5.43
CA TRP A 105 -56.10 -11.90 -4.82
C TRP A 105 -55.75 -10.51 -4.28
N ARG A 106 -56.42 -9.51 -4.86
CA ARG A 106 -56.39 -8.11 -4.43
C ARG A 106 -56.84 -8.04 -2.97
N HIS A 107 -55.96 -7.55 -2.09
CA HIS A 107 -56.39 -6.94 -0.84
C HIS A 107 -56.22 -5.41 -0.91
N LYS A 108 -57.31 -4.78 -0.49
CA LYS A 108 -57.61 -3.36 -0.43
C LYS A 108 -56.57 -2.64 0.44
N LYS A 109 -55.87 -1.64 -0.11
CA LYS A 109 -54.93 -0.77 0.61
C LYS A 109 -55.68 -0.01 1.72
N GLY A 110 -55.62 -0.53 2.94
CA GLY A 110 -55.69 0.29 4.15
C GLY A 110 -54.37 1.05 4.31
N LYS A 111 -54.38 2.17 5.03
CA LYS A 111 -53.26 3.11 5.25
C LYS A 111 -52.13 2.43 6.04
N GLY A 112 -51.41 1.52 5.40
CA GLY A 112 -50.35 0.70 5.97
C GLY A 112 -48.99 1.39 5.94
N ASP A 113 -48.14 1.02 6.88
CA ASP A 113 -46.80 1.56 7.10
C ASP A 113 -45.98 1.68 5.79
N PRO A 114 -45.20 2.76 5.61
CA PRO A 114 -44.44 2.98 4.39
C PRO A 114 -43.33 1.93 4.27
N LYS A 115 -43.18 1.32 3.09
CA LYS A 115 -42.04 0.43 2.82
C LYS A 115 -40.76 1.25 2.55
N PRO A 116 -39.59 0.81 3.03
CA PRO A 116 -38.33 1.49 2.76
C PRO A 116 -38.08 1.46 1.24
N THR A 117 -38.06 2.63 0.61
CA THR A 117 -37.92 2.77 -0.85
C THR A 117 -36.67 3.59 -1.13
N LYS A 118 -35.73 3.01 -1.88
CA LYS A 118 -34.50 3.69 -2.29
C LYS A 118 -34.83 4.81 -3.28
N PRO A 119 -34.29 6.04 -3.12
CA PRO A 119 -34.46 7.11 -4.09
C PRO A 119 -33.93 6.68 -5.48
N HIS A 120 -34.67 6.98 -6.54
CA HIS A 120 -34.26 6.65 -7.92
C HIS A 120 -33.47 7.80 -8.53
N HIS A 121 -32.28 7.49 -9.03
CA HIS A 121 -31.41 8.47 -9.67
C HIS A 121 -32.03 9.07 -10.94
N ARG A 122 -32.15 10.40 -11.01
CA ARG A 122 -32.67 11.10 -12.19
C ARG A 122 -31.53 11.61 -13.06
N ARG A 123 -31.20 10.90 -14.15
CA ARG A 123 -30.37 11.47 -15.23
C ARG A 123 -31.04 12.72 -15.79
N SER A 124 -30.47 13.90 -15.54
CA SER A 124 -30.84 15.13 -16.22
C SER A 124 -30.37 15.05 -17.69
N LYS A 125 -31.30 15.30 -18.63
CA LYS A 125 -30.96 15.55 -20.03
C LYS A 125 -30.18 16.86 -20.08
N ALA A 126 -29.00 16.84 -20.69
CA ALA A 126 -28.23 18.04 -21.00
C ALA A 126 -29.13 19.06 -21.73
N GLN A 127 -29.21 20.26 -21.18
CA GLN A 127 -29.94 21.38 -21.77
C GLN A 127 -29.05 22.04 -22.84
N PRO A 128 -29.58 22.35 -24.04
CA PRO A 128 -28.81 22.99 -25.10
C PRO A 128 -28.55 24.45 -24.74
N THR A 129 -27.31 24.90 -24.89
CA THR A 129 -26.94 26.31 -24.81
C THR A 129 -27.18 26.93 -26.20
N ASP A 130 -28.13 27.85 -26.26
CA ASP A 130 -28.36 28.70 -27.44
C ASP A 130 -27.27 29.80 -27.56
N GLU A 131 -26.76 29.86 -28.78
CA GLU A 131 -26.15 30.97 -29.54
C GLU A 131 -24.89 31.70 -29.04
N PRO A 132 -24.00 32.00 -30.01
CA PRO A 132 -23.78 33.40 -30.34
C PRO A 132 -24.18 33.75 -31.79
N LEU A 133 -24.89 34.88 -31.88
CA LEU A 133 -24.97 35.87 -32.95
C LEU A 133 -24.11 35.64 -34.21
N THR A 134 -24.82 35.32 -35.29
CA THR A 134 -24.72 35.85 -36.66
C THR A 134 -23.49 36.68 -37.07
N ALA A 135 -22.73 36.14 -38.04
CA ALA A 135 -22.14 36.91 -39.13
C ALA A 135 -22.34 36.17 -40.47
N GLY A 136 -22.90 36.90 -41.42
CA GLY A 136 -23.49 36.48 -42.69
C GLY A 136 -22.68 35.54 -43.60
N ALA A 137 -23.43 34.63 -44.22
CA ALA A 137 -23.04 33.87 -45.39
C ALA A 137 -22.80 34.77 -46.62
N THR A 138 -21.81 34.38 -47.44
CA THR A 138 -21.92 34.45 -48.90
C THR A 138 -21.48 33.11 -49.47
N ALA A 139 -22.39 32.48 -50.21
CA ALA A 139 -22.11 31.33 -51.05
C ALA A 139 -22.09 31.81 -52.50
N THR A 140 -21.11 31.40 -53.30
CA THR A 140 -21.28 31.17 -54.76
C THR A 140 -20.19 30.22 -55.28
N THR A 141 -20.63 28.97 -55.51
CA THR A 141 -20.41 28.02 -56.61
C THR A 141 -19.25 28.13 -57.63
N GLU A 142 -18.96 26.94 -58.20
CA GLU A 142 -18.21 26.56 -59.43
C GLU A 142 -16.73 26.17 -59.23
N ARG A 143 -16.15 25.10 -59.80
CA ARG A 143 -16.55 24.12 -60.84
C ARG A 143 -15.46 23.03 -60.96
N ALA A 144 -15.86 21.86 -61.45
CA ALA A 144 -15.04 20.65 -61.64
C ALA A 144 -14.06 20.71 -62.83
N ALA A 145 -12.92 20.00 -62.72
CA ALA A 145 -12.20 19.24 -63.77
C ALA A 145 -10.98 18.52 -63.13
N ASN A 146 -10.96 17.18 -63.05
CA ASN A 146 -10.36 16.22 -64.00
C ASN A 146 -8.87 15.92 -63.71
N VAL A 147 -8.58 14.77 -63.08
CA VAL A 147 -7.86 13.60 -63.63
C VAL A 147 -6.42 13.86 -64.05
N ASP A 148 -5.47 13.23 -63.35
CA ASP A 148 -4.39 12.51 -64.03
C ASP A 148 -3.94 11.27 -63.24
N LYS A 149 -3.74 10.17 -63.98
CA LYS A 149 -3.34 8.84 -63.51
C LYS A 149 -1.92 8.54 -64.02
N ARG A 150 -1.11 7.97 -63.10
CA ARG A 150 0.00 6.99 -63.29
C ARG A 150 1.32 7.49 -63.91
N PRO A 151 2.44 6.73 -63.78
CA PRO A 151 2.61 5.39 -63.17
C PRO A 151 3.78 5.24 -62.16
N MET A 152 3.81 4.09 -61.47
CA MET A 152 5.01 3.52 -60.83
C MET A 152 6.02 3.04 -61.87
N PRO A 153 7.29 2.85 -61.47
CA PRO A 153 8.09 1.71 -61.93
C PRO A 153 8.23 0.67 -60.81
N THR A 154 7.87 -0.55 -61.19
CA THR A 154 8.26 -1.81 -60.57
C THR A 154 9.71 -2.11 -60.95
N ASP A 155 10.53 -2.54 -59.99
CA ASP A 155 11.68 -3.42 -60.24
C ASP A 155 11.96 -4.25 -58.97
N GLU A 156 11.42 -5.47 -58.97
CA GLU A 156 12.07 -6.67 -58.43
C GLU A 156 12.72 -7.37 -59.64
N PRO A 157 13.86 -8.08 -59.55
CA PRO A 157 14.10 -9.10 -58.51
C PRO A 157 15.56 -9.28 -58.06
N ALA A 158 15.78 -9.98 -56.94
CA ALA A 158 16.76 -11.08 -56.81
C ALA A 158 16.94 -11.51 -55.34
N ALA A 159 16.55 -12.75 -55.06
CA ALA A 159 17.01 -13.51 -53.89
C ALA A 159 18.50 -13.88 -54.04
N PRO A 160 19.22 -14.08 -52.92
CA PRO A 160 19.77 -15.41 -52.63
C PRO A 160 19.61 -15.79 -51.14
N THR A 161 19.07 -16.95 -50.82
CA THR A 161 19.75 -18.24 -50.63
C THR A 161 20.06 -18.52 -49.15
N VAL A 162 19.23 -19.41 -48.60
CA VAL A 162 19.46 -20.19 -47.37
C VAL A 162 20.61 -21.17 -47.61
N PRO A 163 21.46 -21.46 -46.60
CA PRO A 163 22.02 -22.79 -46.49
C PRO A 163 21.54 -23.47 -45.21
N ALA A 164 20.97 -24.65 -45.41
CA ALA A 164 20.74 -25.65 -44.38
C ALA A 164 22.00 -26.53 -44.23
N ILE A 165 22.32 -26.82 -42.97
CA ILE A 165 22.81 -28.08 -42.39
C ILE A 165 23.98 -28.79 -43.09
N GLN A 166 25.08 -28.96 -42.35
CA GLN A 166 25.91 -30.17 -42.41
C GLN A 166 26.15 -30.69 -40.99
N ASP A 167 25.63 -31.89 -40.75
CA ASP A 167 26.10 -32.82 -39.73
C ASP A 167 27.55 -33.21 -40.04
N GLU A 168 28.40 -33.20 -39.01
CA GLU A 168 29.57 -34.08 -38.99
C GLU A 168 29.67 -34.73 -37.61
N ALA A 169 29.32 -36.01 -37.60
CA ALA A 169 29.64 -36.93 -36.53
C ALA A 169 31.15 -37.20 -36.53
N THR A 170 31.77 -37.24 -35.36
CA THR A 170 32.96 -38.08 -35.15
C THR A 170 32.81 -38.80 -33.83
N ASP A 171 32.59 -40.10 -33.98
CA ASP A 171 32.70 -41.16 -32.99
C ASP A 171 34.19 -41.41 -32.70
N ALA A 172 34.56 -41.47 -31.42
CA ALA A 172 35.76 -42.16 -30.96
C ALA A 172 35.64 -42.45 -29.46
N ALA A 173 35.13 -43.64 -29.17
CA ALA A 173 35.24 -44.32 -27.90
C ALA A 173 36.70 -44.44 -27.42
N THR A 174 36.91 -44.37 -26.10
CA THR A 174 37.78 -45.32 -25.39
C THR A 174 37.26 -45.49 -23.96
N THR A 175 37.14 -46.74 -23.55
CA THR A 175 36.61 -47.24 -22.27
C THR A 175 37.75 -47.88 -21.46
N VAL A 176 37.55 -47.94 -20.14
CA VAL A 176 38.08 -48.88 -19.12
C VAL A 176 39.47 -48.60 -18.49
N GLU A 177 39.48 -48.36 -17.16
CA GLU A 177 40.02 -49.26 -16.10
C GLU A 177 40.02 -48.52 -14.73
N THR A 178 39.04 -48.72 -13.83
CA THR A 178 39.04 -49.62 -12.65
C THR A 178 40.36 -49.81 -11.88
N SER A 179 40.41 -49.21 -10.65
CA SER A 179 40.81 -49.73 -9.30
C SER A 179 42.06 -50.65 -9.12
N PRO A 180 42.54 -50.98 -7.89
CA PRO A 180 42.36 -50.44 -6.52
C PRO A 180 43.73 -50.30 -5.76
N GLY A 181 43.74 -49.95 -4.47
CA GLY A 181 44.94 -50.19 -3.64
C GLY A 181 44.97 -49.60 -2.24
N ALA A 182 44.46 -50.36 -1.27
CA ALA A 182 44.58 -50.12 0.17
C ALA A 182 45.95 -50.57 0.74
N ALA A 183 46.39 -49.95 1.84
CA ALA A 183 47.08 -50.53 3.03
C ALA A 183 47.81 -49.39 3.78
N ALA A 184 47.35 -48.96 4.96
CA ALA A 184 47.62 -49.53 6.28
C ALA A 184 49.12 -49.65 6.61
N ILE A 185 49.58 -48.95 7.66
CA ILE A 185 50.42 -49.44 8.78
C ILE A 185 50.50 -48.33 9.85
N SER A 186 50.06 -48.67 11.07
CA SER A 186 50.48 -48.14 12.38
C SER A 186 51.42 -49.20 13.01
N PRO A 187 52.32 -48.93 14.00
CA PRO A 187 51.89 -48.52 15.35
C PRO A 187 52.89 -47.78 16.30
N ALA A 188 52.29 -47.29 17.41
CA ALA A 188 52.74 -47.24 18.82
C ALA A 188 53.92 -46.35 19.29
N THR A 189 53.62 -45.40 20.20
CA THR A 189 53.90 -45.56 21.65
C THR A 189 53.14 -44.54 22.52
N SER A 190 52.95 -44.91 23.78
CA SER A 190 51.91 -44.48 24.71
C SER A 190 52.49 -43.72 25.90
N THR A 191 51.79 -42.66 26.35
CA THR A 191 51.74 -42.11 27.73
C THR A 191 50.70 -40.98 27.70
N GLU A 192 49.74 -40.76 28.59
CA GLU A 192 49.15 -41.44 29.75
C GLU A 192 47.82 -40.69 30.03
N ARG A 193 46.82 -41.36 30.62
CA ARG A 193 45.40 -40.93 30.71
C ARG A 193 45.11 -39.92 31.83
N ARG A 194 44.05 -39.10 31.65
CA ARG A 194 42.83 -39.02 32.50
C ARG A 194 41.75 -38.12 31.84
N PRO A 195 40.45 -38.34 32.12
CA PRO A 195 39.41 -38.39 31.09
C PRO A 195 38.77 -37.02 30.79
N PRO A 196 38.34 -36.76 29.53
CA PRO A 196 37.30 -35.77 29.29
C PRO A 196 35.93 -36.40 29.61
N ILE A 197 35.09 -35.63 30.26
CA ILE A 197 33.69 -35.95 30.52
C ILE A 197 32.99 -36.14 29.16
N SER A 198 32.60 -37.37 28.81
CA SER A 198 31.70 -37.62 27.69
C SER A 198 30.27 -37.39 28.16
N LEU A 199 29.71 -36.22 27.83
CA LEU A 199 28.26 -36.03 27.79
C LEU A 199 27.75 -36.72 26.52
N THR A 200 27.25 -37.94 26.65
CA THR A 200 26.44 -38.58 25.62
C THR A 200 25.13 -37.80 25.52
N ILE A 201 25.07 -36.82 24.60
CA ILE A 201 23.80 -36.23 24.18
C ILE A 201 23.17 -37.26 23.24
N THR A 202 22.36 -38.14 23.81
CA THR A 202 21.41 -38.96 23.06
C THR A 202 20.39 -37.98 22.48
N TYR A 203 20.54 -37.63 21.21
CA TYR A 203 19.56 -36.83 20.48
C TYR A 203 18.35 -37.71 20.20
N ASP A 204 17.29 -37.49 20.97
CA ASP A 204 15.95 -38.00 20.70
C ASP A 204 15.17 -36.89 19.96
N PRO A 205 14.77 -37.04 18.68
CA PRO A 205 14.25 -35.92 17.89
C PRO A 205 12.81 -35.49 18.24
N HIS A 206 12.20 -36.10 19.27
CA HIS A 206 10.79 -35.92 19.62
C HIS A 206 10.55 -35.73 21.13
N GLU A 207 11.39 -34.97 21.81
CA GLU A 207 10.97 -34.29 23.05
C GLU A 207 10.41 -32.92 22.71
N GLY A 208 9.11 -32.74 22.97
CA GLY A 208 8.36 -31.53 22.66
C GLY A 208 9.09 -30.28 23.12
N ALA A 209 9.22 -29.33 22.18
CA ALA A 209 9.78 -28.01 22.39
C ALA A 209 9.07 -27.31 23.56
N GLY A 210 9.60 -27.53 24.76
CA GLY A 210 9.30 -26.77 25.94
C GLY A 210 9.62 -25.32 25.63
N THR A 211 8.59 -24.49 25.73
CA THR A 211 8.62 -23.04 25.73
C THR A 211 9.88 -22.54 26.43
N SER A 212 10.90 -22.11 25.69
CA SER A 212 11.90 -21.20 26.24
C SER A 212 11.16 -19.86 26.43
N PRO A 213 10.85 -19.43 27.68
CA PRO A 213 10.14 -18.19 27.88
C PRO A 213 11.04 -17.07 27.40
N GLN A 214 10.58 -16.30 26.41
CA GLN A 214 11.14 -14.97 26.25
C GLN A 214 11.10 -14.28 27.62
N PRO A 215 12.11 -13.45 27.96
CA PRO A 215 12.09 -12.68 29.19
C PRO A 215 10.76 -11.94 29.30
N ASP A 216 10.34 -11.65 30.52
CA ASP A 216 9.11 -10.94 30.94
C ASP A 216 8.99 -9.52 30.32
N LEU A 217 8.88 -9.47 28.98
CA LEU A 217 8.79 -8.27 28.16
C LEU A 217 7.36 -7.73 28.20
N PRO A 218 7.18 -6.40 28.08
CA PRO A 218 5.87 -5.80 27.86
C PRO A 218 5.19 -6.43 26.64
N LYS A 219 3.94 -6.87 26.79
CA LYS A 219 3.17 -7.41 25.66
C LYS A 219 2.55 -6.27 24.86
N ARG A 220 1.82 -5.38 25.53
CA ARG A 220 1.33 -4.11 24.98
C ARG A 220 1.94 -2.95 25.76
N PHE A 221 2.40 -1.92 25.05
CA PHE A 221 3.07 -0.80 25.69
C PHE A 221 2.10 -0.03 26.60
N SER A 222 0.93 0.33 26.08
CA SER A 222 -0.07 1.13 26.81
C SER A 222 -0.54 0.48 28.11
N THR A 223 -0.67 -0.85 28.16
CA THR A 223 -1.11 -1.58 29.36
C THR A 223 0.04 -1.90 30.30
N ASP A 224 1.21 -2.29 29.78
CA ASP A 224 2.24 -2.94 30.59
C ASP A 224 3.39 -1.99 30.98
N VAL A 225 3.48 -0.81 30.36
CA VAL A 225 4.51 0.20 30.63
C VAL A 225 3.92 1.38 31.41
N HIS A 226 4.58 1.75 32.50
CA HIS A 226 4.30 2.98 33.24
C HIS A 226 5.01 4.15 32.56
N CYS A 227 4.24 5.15 32.15
CA CYS A 227 4.78 6.34 31.52
C CYS A 227 4.84 7.47 32.56
N ARG A 228 6.04 7.97 32.85
CA ARG A 228 6.22 9.15 33.71
C ARG A 228 5.78 10.40 32.95
N ASP A 229 5.13 11.35 33.65
CA ASP A 229 4.63 12.59 33.06
C ASP A 229 5.70 13.39 32.32
N GLU A 230 6.93 13.40 32.84
CA GLU A 230 8.07 14.09 32.21
C GLU A 230 8.44 13.47 30.86
N ALA A 231 8.55 12.15 30.79
CA ALA A 231 8.90 11.43 29.55
C ALA A 231 7.80 11.58 28.49
N LEU A 232 6.53 11.52 28.89
CA LEU A 232 5.41 11.77 27.99
C LEU A 232 5.38 13.22 27.50
N ARG A 233 5.63 14.19 28.39
CA ARG A 233 5.69 15.61 28.01
C ARG A 233 6.75 15.84 26.94
N THR A 234 7.92 15.22 27.08
CA THR A 234 8.99 15.30 26.07
C THR A 234 8.56 14.69 24.73
N LEU A 235 7.90 13.53 24.73
CA LEU A 235 7.34 12.93 23.52
C LEU A 235 6.30 13.82 22.83
N TYR A 236 5.37 14.41 23.58
CA TYR A 236 4.38 15.35 23.04
C TYR A 236 4.99 16.65 22.49
N GLN A 237 6.18 17.03 22.96
CA GLN A 237 6.91 18.20 22.46
C GLN A 237 7.72 17.91 21.21
N LEU A 238 8.22 16.67 21.06
CA LEU A 238 9.05 16.26 19.94
C LEU A 238 8.24 15.76 18.74
N LEU A 239 7.13 15.06 18.97
CA LEU A 239 6.32 14.52 17.89
C LEU A 239 5.42 15.58 17.25
N PRO A 240 5.05 15.43 15.96
CA PRO A 240 4.16 16.37 15.28
C PRO A 240 2.83 16.59 16.03
N TYR A 241 2.27 17.80 15.90
CA TYR A 241 1.02 18.13 16.55
C TYR A 241 -0.13 17.26 16.03
N GLY A 242 -0.87 16.65 16.96
CA GLY A 242 -2.03 15.79 16.64
C GLY A 242 -1.70 14.31 16.54
N THR A 243 -0.43 13.92 16.64
CA THR A 243 -0.01 12.51 16.70
C THR A 243 -0.56 11.82 17.95
N ASP A 244 -1.14 10.62 17.76
CA ASP A 244 -1.48 9.72 18.85
C ASP A 244 -0.21 9.04 19.39
N VAL A 245 0.45 9.71 20.33
CA VAL A 245 1.71 9.25 20.93
C VAL A 245 1.60 7.82 21.51
N MET A 246 0.47 7.48 22.13
CA MET A 246 0.31 6.14 22.73
C MET A 246 0.08 5.07 21.67
N GLY A 247 -0.69 5.38 20.62
CA GLY A 247 -0.86 4.51 19.46
C GLY A 247 0.47 4.23 18.76
N VAL A 248 1.26 5.29 18.49
CA VAL A 248 2.61 5.16 17.90
C VAL A 248 3.50 4.27 18.75
N LEU A 249 3.52 4.47 20.08
CA LEU A 249 4.34 3.66 20.98
C LEU A 249 3.91 2.19 21.00
N ASP A 250 2.61 1.90 20.99
CA ASP A 250 2.10 0.53 20.91
C ASP A 250 2.48 -0.15 19.58
N GLU A 251 2.32 0.57 18.46
CA GLU A 251 2.63 0.06 17.12
C GLU A 251 4.13 -0.14 16.89
N ASP A 252 4.96 0.85 17.24
CA ASP A 252 6.42 0.79 17.10
C ASP A 252 7.02 -0.26 18.04
N TRP A 253 6.47 -0.41 19.26
CA TRP A 253 6.84 -1.50 20.16
C TRP A 253 6.48 -2.88 19.59
N THR A 254 5.28 -3.02 19.03
CA THR A 254 4.82 -4.26 18.41
C THR A 254 5.71 -4.65 17.22
N LEU A 255 6.03 -3.67 16.35
CA LEU A 255 6.96 -3.85 15.24
C LEU A 255 8.34 -4.31 15.72
N ALA A 256 8.88 -3.66 16.75
CA ALA A 256 10.21 -3.98 17.27
C ALA A 256 10.28 -5.35 17.95
N ARG A 257 9.20 -5.77 18.62
CA ARG A 257 9.08 -7.12 19.18
C ARG A 257 8.98 -8.19 18.10
N SER A 258 8.21 -7.92 17.06
CA SER A 258 8.00 -8.86 15.96
C SER A 258 9.27 -9.06 15.12
N THR A 259 9.95 -7.97 14.80
CA THR A 259 11.13 -7.97 13.90
C THR A 259 12.47 -8.14 14.63
N GLY A 260 12.44 -8.28 15.96
CA GLY A 260 13.66 -8.44 16.77
C GLY A 260 14.55 -7.19 16.85
N THR A 261 14.08 -6.02 16.42
CA THR A 261 14.85 -4.76 16.48
C THR A 261 14.89 -4.13 17.87
N ALA A 262 14.10 -4.62 18.82
CA ALA A 262 14.22 -4.24 20.23
C ALA A 262 15.52 -4.81 20.83
N ALA A 263 16.46 -3.92 21.15
CA ALA A 263 17.79 -4.28 21.65
C ALA A 263 17.94 -3.95 23.15
N GLY A 264 18.60 -4.82 23.91
CA GLY A 264 18.91 -4.52 25.30
C GLY A 264 19.15 -5.73 26.19
N THR A 265 19.09 -5.49 27.50
CA THR A 265 19.25 -6.48 28.56
C THR A 265 17.92 -6.76 29.27
N ARG A 266 17.91 -7.72 30.21
CA ARG A 266 16.73 -8.06 31.02
C ARG A 266 16.15 -6.90 31.85
N GLY A 267 16.89 -5.80 32.01
CA GLY A 267 16.49 -4.63 32.79
C GLY A 267 16.38 -3.32 32.01
N ARG A 268 16.90 -3.26 30.78
CA ARG A 268 16.88 -2.07 29.92
C ARG A 268 16.70 -2.50 28.47
N ILE A 269 15.68 -1.98 27.81
CA ILE A 269 15.36 -2.31 26.42
C ILE A 269 15.15 -1.02 25.66
N THR A 270 15.70 -0.96 24.46
CA THR A 270 15.63 0.18 23.57
C THR A 270 15.00 -0.27 22.26
N PHE A 271 14.08 0.53 21.72
CA PHE A 271 13.50 0.27 20.41
C PHE A 271 13.35 1.58 19.62
N PRO A 272 13.45 1.53 18.29
CA PRO A 272 13.32 2.71 17.44
C PRO A 272 11.85 3.09 17.25
N LEU A 273 11.60 4.39 17.15
CA LEU A 273 10.34 4.96 16.68
C LEU A 273 10.40 5.23 15.17
N ARG A 274 9.24 5.41 14.56
CA ARG A 274 9.09 5.80 13.15
C ARG A 274 9.53 7.22 12.82
N TYR A 275 9.89 8.00 13.83
CA TYR A 275 10.25 9.41 13.67
C TYR A 275 11.76 9.59 13.77
N ARG A 276 12.30 10.55 13.04
CA ARG A 276 13.72 10.92 13.00
C ARG A 276 13.93 12.32 13.59
N ASP A 277 15.05 12.50 14.26
CA ASP A 277 15.48 13.82 14.73
C ASP A 277 15.98 14.71 13.58
N GLY A 278 16.37 15.94 13.92
CA GLY A 278 16.94 16.92 12.97
C GLY A 278 18.20 16.45 12.24
N THR A 279 18.93 15.51 12.83
CA THR A 279 20.14 14.91 12.25
C THR A 279 19.83 13.75 11.31
N GLY A 280 18.56 13.34 11.25
CA GLY A 280 18.10 12.21 10.46
C GLY A 280 18.27 10.86 11.16
N LEU A 281 18.66 10.82 12.44
CA LEU A 281 18.76 9.56 13.20
C LEU A 281 17.38 9.15 13.75
N PRO A 282 17.09 7.83 13.85
CA PRO A 282 15.82 7.36 14.39
C PRO A 282 15.72 7.72 15.87
N LEU A 283 14.59 8.31 16.28
CA LEU A 283 14.29 8.53 17.68
C LEU A 283 14.18 7.17 18.38
N THR A 284 14.90 6.99 19.48
CA THR A 284 14.88 5.73 20.23
C THR A 284 14.22 5.91 21.58
N VAL A 285 13.44 4.91 21.99
CA VAL A 285 12.76 4.87 23.29
C VAL A 285 13.38 3.80 24.17
N THR A 286 13.74 4.18 25.41
CA THR A 286 14.26 3.25 26.40
C THR A 286 13.21 2.91 27.47
N LEU A 287 13.03 1.61 27.69
CA LEU A 287 12.25 1.00 28.76
C LEU A 287 13.16 0.42 29.84
N LEU A 288 12.88 0.77 31.09
CA LEU A 288 13.56 0.21 32.26
C LEU A 288 12.63 -0.71 33.05
N ARG A 289 13.17 -1.85 33.47
CA ARG A 289 12.48 -2.75 34.39
C ARG A 289 12.63 -2.24 35.81
N GLN A 290 11.51 -2.02 36.48
CA GLN A 290 11.48 -1.52 37.85
C GLN A 290 11.62 -2.67 38.86
N PRO A 291 12.43 -2.51 39.93
CA PRO A 291 12.59 -3.53 40.96
C PRO A 291 11.31 -3.74 41.78
N ARG A 292 10.44 -2.74 41.85
CA ARG A 292 9.08 -2.82 42.41
C ARG A 292 8.09 -2.34 41.36
N SER A 293 6.93 -2.99 41.27
CA SER A 293 5.89 -2.57 40.33
C SER A 293 5.38 -1.17 40.69
N VAL A 294 5.42 -0.25 39.74
CA VAL A 294 4.85 1.10 39.88
C VAL A 294 3.49 1.09 39.19
N SER A 295 2.42 1.44 39.92
CA SER A 295 1.04 1.34 39.40
C SER A 295 0.67 -0.07 38.89
N GLY A 296 1.24 -1.12 39.50
CA GLY A 296 1.06 -2.51 39.07
C GLY A 296 1.86 -2.92 37.83
N LYS A 297 2.61 -2.00 37.22
CA LYS A 297 3.42 -2.24 36.01
C LYS A 297 4.89 -2.45 36.36
N ARG A 298 5.54 -3.43 35.71
CA ARG A 298 6.96 -3.78 35.95
C ARG A 298 7.95 -3.02 35.06
N TRP A 299 7.46 -2.35 34.04
CA TRP A 299 8.26 -1.59 33.10
C TRP A 299 7.89 -0.12 33.18
N SER A 300 8.88 0.76 33.01
CA SER A 300 8.66 2.20 32.95
C SER A 300 9.40 2.80 31.78
N LEU A 301 8.77 3.78 31.14
CA LEU A 301 9.42 4.67 30.20
C LEU A 301 10.48 5.52 30.93
N ASP A 302 11.70 5.55 30.42
CA ASP A 302 12.83 6.26 31.03
C ASP A 302 13.23 7.51 30.27
N CYS A 303 13.84 7.34 29.10
CA CYS A 303 14.34 8.45 28.29
C CYS A 303 14.14 8.15 26.80
N MET A 304 14.17 9.23 26.01
CA MET A 304 14.46 9.15 24.58
C MET A 304 15.90 9.53 24.35
N ASP A 305 16.67 8.66 23.72
CA ASP A 305 18.02 8.98 23.30
C ASP A 305 17.93 9.54 21.87
N GLY A 306 17.71 10.86 21.77
CA GLY A 306 17.93 11.68 20.56
C GLY A 306 19.03 12.73 20.77
N ASN A 307 19.68 12.73 21.94
CA ASN A 307 20.79 13.63 22.27
C ASN A 307 21.60 13.06 23.45
N ALA A 308 22.43 12.05 23.18
CA ALA A 308 23.36 11.51 24.15
C ALA A 308 24.81 11.57 23.62
N ALA A 309 25.21 12.72 23.06
CA ALA A 309 26.61 12.96 22.72
C ALA A 309 27.03 14.45 22.67
N MET A 310 26.58 15.31 23.60
CA MET A 310 27.45 16.34 24.21
C MET A 310 26.67 17.12 25.27
N GLY A 311 27.11 17.10 26.52
CA GLY A 311 26.73 18.15 27.45
C GLY A 311 27.45 19.43 27.03
N HIS A 312 26.72 20.48 26.66
CA HIS A 312 27.02 21.88 26.96
C HIS A 312 25.88 22.79 26.47
N ALA A 313 25.45 23.66 27.40
CA ALA A 313 24.86 24.99 27.24
C ALA A 313 23.59 25.17 26.37
N HIS A 314 22.61 25.83 27.00
CA HIS A 314 21.49 26.51 26.36
C HIS A 314 21.93 27.35 25.14
N GLU A 315 21.48 26.95 23.97
CA GLU A 315 21.14 27.86 22.87
C GLU A 315 19.72 27.48 22.42
N ASP A 316 18.88 28.49 22.18
CA ASP A 316 17.49 28.31 21.78
C ASP A 316 17.43 27.40 20.53
N PRO A 317 16.66 26.29 20.54
CA PRO A 317 16.55 25.45 19.37
C PRO A 317 15.69 26.21 18.37
N GLU A 318 16.32 26.83 17.37
CA GLU A 318 15.68 26.92 16.07
C GLU A 318 15.24 25.49 15.73
N ALA A 319 13.93 25.27 15.71
CA ALA A 319 13.31 23.96 15.72
C ALA A 319 13.70 23.15 14.48
N GLU A 320 14.75 22.34 14.59
CA GLU A 320 14.94 21.19 13.71
C GLU A 320 13.77 20.24 13.95
N GLY A 321 12.82 20.25 13.00
CA GLY A 321 11.58 19.50 13.11
C GLY A 321 11.81 18.00 13.02
N THR A 322 11.20 17.25 13.94
CA THR A 322 11.06 15.80 13.84
C THR A 322 10.37 15.43 12.53
N SER A 323 10.97 14.54 11.75
CA SER A 323 10.41 14.06 10.48
C SER A 323 9.98 12.61 10.59
N LEU A 324 9.03 12.20 9.76
CA LEU A 324 8.66 10.79 9.66
C LEU A 324 9.72 10.05 8.84
N ALA A 325 10.20 8.90 9.32
CA ALA A 325 11.09 8.05 8.55
C ALA A 325 10.41 7.59 7.26
N ASP A 326 11.21 7.40 6.22
CA ASP A 326 10.74 6.81 4.97
C ASP A 326 10.17 5.40 5.25
N GLN A 327 8.92 5.18 4.88
CA GLN A 327 8.21 3.92 5.13
C GLN A 327 8.31 2.94 3.93
N GLY A 328 9.03 3.32 2.88
CA GLY A 328 9.19 2.53 1.65
C GLY A 328 8.43 3.12 0.47
N ALA A 329 8.64 2.57 -0.73
CA ALA A 329 8.12 3.13 -1.97
C ALA A 329 6.60 3.37 -1.98
N TRP A 330 5.82 2.54 -1.29
CA TRP A 330 4.36 2.67 -1.19
C TRP A 330 3.91 3.97 -0.52
N SER A 331 4.67 4.51 0.44
CA SER A 331 4.29 5.74 1.13
C SER A 331 4.33 6.96 0.21
N ASP A 332 5.07 6.88 -0.90
CA ASP A 332 5.10 7.95 -1.89
C ASP A 332 3.79 8.09 -2.68
N LEU A 333 2.94 7.05 -2.66
CA LEU A 333 1.62 7.06 -3.29
C LEU A 333 0.57 7.83 -2.46
N VAL A 334 0.85 8.07 -1.17
CA VAL A 334 0.00 8.85 -0.27
C VAL A 334 0.16 10.32 -0.62
N THR A 335 -0.92 10.98 -1.03
CA THR A 335 -0.95 12.40 -1.40
C THR A 335 -1.54 13.25 -0.27
N GLY A 336 -1.15 14.52 -0.18
CA GLY A 336 -1.58 15.43 0.90
C GLY A 336 -3.09 15.68 0.95
N ARG A 337 -3.79 15.38 -0.17
CA ARG A 337 -5.26 15.45 -0.28
C ARG A 337 -6.00 14.23 0.23
N THR A 338 -5.35 13.07 0.36
CA THR A 338 -6.08 11.79 0.50
C THR A 338 -6.12 11.24 1.93
N VAL A 339 -5.07 11.37 2.75
CA VAL A 339 -5.08 10.85 4.13
C VAL A 339 -4.00 11.57 4.98
N THR A 340 -4.21 11.71 6.29
CA THR A 340 -3.09 11.96 7.22
C THR A 340 -2.17 10.74 7.24
N PRO A 341 -0.82 10.89 7.25
CA PRO A 341 0.12 9.77 7.21
C PRO A 341 -0.16 8.68 8.25
N ASP A 342 -0.67 9.07 9.43
CA ASP A 342 -1.00 8.16 10.54
C ASP A 342 -2.23 7.28 10.30
N ALA A 343 -3.06 7.56 9.28
CA ALA A 343 -4.28 6.80 9.00
C ALA A 343 -4.19 5.93 7.73
N SER A 344 -3.08 5.97 7.01
CA SER A 344 -2.81 5.05 5.90
C SER A 344 -2.36 3.68 6.44
N PRO A 345 -2.77 2.56 5.81
CA PRO A 345 -2.27 1.25 6.21
C PRO A 345 -0.76 1.20 5.97
N ASP A 346 0.00 0.77 6.99
CA ASP A 346 1.42 0.45 6.87
C ASP A 346 1.54 -1.08 6.72
N PRO A 347 1.82 -1.60 5.50
CA PRO A 347 1.87 -3.03 5.24
C PRO A 347 2.94 -3.76 6.06
N VAL A 348 4.04 -3.08 6.39
CA VAL A 348 5.14 -3.67 7.18
C VAL A 348 4.67 -3.87 8.61
N ARG A 349 3.97 -2.88 9.18
CA ARG A 349 3.38 -2.98 10.53
C ARG A 349 2.25 -3.98 10.58
N GLU A 350 1.43 -4.05 9.55
CA GLU A 350 0.37 -5.04 9.47
C GLU A 350 0.95 -6.45 9.58
N LEU A 351 1.95 -6.78 8.75
CA LEU A 351 2.63 -8.07 8.79
C LEU A 351 3.28 -8.33 10.17
N ALA A 352 3.97 -7.32 10.72
CA ALA A 352 4.62 -7.44 12.02
C ALA A 352 3.64 -7.58 13.19
N SER A 353 2.46 -6.97 13.10
CA SER A 353 1.38 -7.12 14.08
C SER A 353 0.69 -8.47 14.00
N PHE A 354 0.71 -9.10 12.81
CA PHE A 354 0.08 -10.38 12.55
C PHE A 354 0.95 -11.57 13.00
N ALA A 355 2.25 -11.53 12.70
CA ALA A 355 3.19 -12.60 13.01
C ALA A 355 4.50 -12.08 13.60
N ILE A 356 5.08 -12.84 14.54
CA ILE A 356 6.45 -12.64 15.01
C ILE A 356 7.39 -13.15 13.92
N LEU A 357 8.13 -12.26 13.28
CA LEU A 357 8.98 -12.57 12.13
C LEU A 357 10.39 -13.01 12.54
N GLY A 358 10.94 -12.46 13.63
CA GLY A 358 12.37 -12.52 13.92
C GLY A 358 13.13 -11.44 13.14
N ALA A 359 14.46 -11.56 13.07
CA ALA A 359 15.25 -10.64 12.25
C ALA A 359 14.82 -10.74 10.78
N TRP A 360 14.80 -9.61 10.06
CA TRP A 360 14.36 -9.61 8.66
C TRP A 360 15.22 -10.51 7.79
N GLU A 361 16.52 -10.60 8.08
CA GLU A 361 17.49 -11.43 7.36
C GLU A 361 17.15 -12.93 7.49
N ASP A 362 16.65 -13.36 8.65
CA ASP A 362 16.26 -14.75 8.89
C ASP A 362 15.03 -15.16 8.06
N PHE A 363 14.17 -14.20 7.72
CA PHE A 363 13.02 -14.43 6.85
C PHE A 363 13.36 -14.24 5.37
N LEU A 364 13.93 -13.09 5.04
CA LEU A 364 14.12 -12.64 3.67
C LEU A 364 15.31 -13.32 2.99
N GLY A 365 16.34 -13.70 3.74
CA GLY A 365 17.51 -14.41 3.21
C GLY A 365 17.13 -15.77 2.60
N PRO A 366 16.45 -16.67 3.34
CA PRO A 366 15.97 -17.94 2.79
C PRO A 366 14.98 -17.76 1.63
N LEU A 367 14.14 -16.73 1.69
CA LEU A 367 13.19 -16.41 0.61
C LEU A 367 13.93 -16.00 -0.67
N ALA A 368 14.90 -15.09 -0.56
CA ALA A 368 15.72 -14.64 -1.69
C ALA A 368 16.58 -15.77 -2.28
N ALA A 369 17.08 -16.68 -1.44
CA ALA A 369 17.88 -17.81 -1.88
C ALA A 369 17.08 -18.88 -2.63
N MET A 370 15.79 -19.03 -2.32
CA MET A 370 14.91 -19.99 -2.98
C MET A 370 14.23 -19.42 -4.23
N ALA A 371 14.02 -18.10 -4.27
CA ALA A 371 13.44 -17.41 -5.41
C ALA A 371 14.42 -17.26 -6.58
N GLU A 372 13.89 -17.01 -7.77
CA GLU A 372 14.69 -16.61 -8.93
C GLU A 372 15.61 -15.40 -8.62
N PRO A 373 16.86 -15.37 -9.11
CA PRO A 373 17.82 -14.33 -8.78
C PRO A 373 17.37 -12.94 -9.25
N GLU A 374 17.24 -12.01 -8.31
CA GLU A 374 16.88 -10.62 -8.56
C GLU A 374 17.64 -9.66 -7.63
N CYS A 375 17.63 -8.37 -7.97
CA CYS A 375 18.16 -7.33 -7.09
C CYS A 375 17.10 -6.95 -6.05
N TRP A 376 17.29 -7.42 -4.82
CA TRP A 376 16.37 -7.23 -3.70
C TRP A 376 16.75 -6.09 -2.75
N ASP A 377 17.85 -5.40 -3.02
CA ASP A 377 18.41 -4.37 -2.13
C ASP A 377 17.97 -2.98 -2.56
N TYR A 378 17.85 -2.06 -1.59
CA TYR A 378 17.84 -0.64 -1.91
C TYR A 378 19.28 -0.15 -2.17
N PRO A 379 19.52 0.61 -3.25
CA PRO A 379 20.86 1.13 -3.52
C PRO A 379 21.32 2.08 -2.39
N ALA A 380 22.62 2.12 -2.12
CA ALA A 380 23.22 3.07 -1.18
C ALA A 380 22.88 4.52 -1.56
N GLY A 381 22.50 5.34 -0.57
CA GLY A 381 21.96 6.69 -0.80
C GLY A 381 20.57 6.71 -1.45
N GLY A 382 19.92 5.56 -1.59
CA GLY A 382 18.57 5.37 -2.12
C GLY A 382 17.48 5.27 -1.03
N ALA A 383 16.24 5.07 -1.47
CA ALA A 383 14.96 5.15 -0.74
C ALA A 383 14.73 4.15 0.42
N SER A 384 15.79 3.59 1.02
CA SER A 384 15.65 3.05 2.36
C SER A 384 15.66 4.23 3.33
N GLY A 385 14.81 4.18 4.35
CA GLY A 385 14.76 5.19 5.39
C GLY A 385 16.09 5.47 6.08
N ASN A 386 17.15 4.68 5.89
CA ASN A 386 18.50 5.03 6.30
C ASN A 386 19.18 6.04 5.35
N GLN A 387 18.60 7.25 5.23
CA GLN A 387 19.39 8.41 4.81
C GLN A 387 20.38 8.72 5.94
N GLY A 388 21.57 8.09 5.90
CA GLY A 388 22.61 8.30 6.91
C GLY A 388 23.67 7.21 7.00
N THR A 389 23.50 6.05 6.35
CA THR A 389 24.55 5.01 6.26
C THR A 389 25.04 4.88 4.83
N ASP A 390 26.36 4.87 4.63
CA ASP A 390 27.01 4.61 3.33
C ASP A 390 26.71 3.18 2.80
N GLU A 391 26.06 2.34 3.61
CA GLU A 391 25.62 0.99 3.29
C GLU A 391 24.13 0.98 2.90
N GLY A 392 23.81 0.32 1.78
CA GLY A 392 22.44 0.10 1.32
C GLY A 392 21.64 -0.79 2.30
N ASP A 393 20.32 -0.89 2.07
CA ASP A 393 19.43 -1.69 2.92
C ASP A 393 19.22 -3.08 2.28
N PRO A 394 19.88 -4.12 2.83
CA PRO A 394 19.82 -5.46 2.28
C PRO A 394 18.38 -5.96 2.35
N TYR A 395 17.91 -6.55 1.25
CA TYR A 395 16.54 -7.03 1.10
C TYR A 395 15.45 -5.95 1.26
N GLY A 396 15.78 -4.65 1.22
CA GLY A 396 14.79 -3.59 1.42
C GLY A 396 13.63 -3.62 0.41
N VAL A 397 13.92 -3.95 -0.86
CA VAL A 397 12.89 -4.13 -1.91
C VAL A 397 12.05 -5.37 -1.63
N LEU A 398 12.68 -6.48 -1.21
CA LEU A 398 11.99 -7.73 -0.90
C LEU A 398 11.11 -7.61 0.35
N ARG A 399 11.56 -6.88 1.38
CA ARG A 399 10.80 -6.59 2.59
C ARG A 399 9.48 -5.91 2.24
N GLU A 400 9.54 -4.89 1.39
CA GLU A 400 8.37 -4.15 0.94
C GLU A 400 7.46 -4.99 0.04
N TYR A 401 8.06 -5.76 -0.88
CA TYR A 401 7.33 -6.70 -1.74
C TYR A 401 6.48 -7.69 -0.94
N VAL A 402 7.07 -8.32 0.08
CA VAL A 402 6.39 -9.29 0.93
C VAL A 402 5.31 -8.63 1.77
N ALA A 403 5.60 -7.45 2.34
CA ALA A 403 4.63 -6.70 3.14
C ALA A 403 3.39 -6.29 2.33
N LEU A 404 3.59 -5.74 1.12
CA LEU A 404 2.48 -5.39 0.21
C LEU A 404 1.71 -6.63 -0.26
N THR A 405 2.41 -7.73 -0.55
CA THR A 405 1.77 -8.98 -0.93
C THR A 405 0.93 -9.54 0.21
N PHE A 406 1.45 -9.53 1.43
CA PHE A 406 0.72 -9.96 2.62
C PHE A 406 -0.53 -9.09 2.85
N HIS A 407 -0.41 -7.76 2.79
CA HIS A 407 -1.53 -6.84 2.88
C HIS A 407 -2.63 -7.18 1.86
N ARG A 408 -2.27 -7.43 0.59
CA ARG A 408 -3.24 -7.82 -0.45
C ARG A 408 -3.85 -9.20 -0.20
N ILE A 409 -3.08 -10.17 0.29
CA ILE A 409 -3.59 -11.50 0.67
C ILE A 409 -4.64 -11.39 1.77
N MET A 410 -4.38 -10.56 2.79
CA MET A 410 -5.31 -10.32 3.89
C MET A 410 -6.59 -9.65 3.40
N GLY A 411 -6.48 -8.61 2.58
CA GLY A 411 -7.63 -7.93 1.96
C GLY A 411 -8.49 -8.86 1.10
N GLN A 412 -7.88 -9.86 0.44
CA GLN A 412 -8.56 -10.85 -0.38
C GLN A 412 -9.03 -12.10 0.38
N GLY A 413 -8.75 -12.22 1.67
CA GLY A 413 -9.08 -13.40 2.47
C GLY A 413 -8.39 -14.69 1.99
N LYS A 414 -7.15 -14.58 1.48
CA LYS A 414 -6.41 -15.68 0.85
C LYS A 414 -5.40 -16.39 1.76
N LEU A 415 -5.33 -15.99 3.04
CA LEU A 415 -4.54 -16.72 4.02
C LEU A 415 -5.13 -18.11 4.24
N ALA A 416 -4.36 -19.16 3.95
CA ALA A 416 -4.79 -20.53 4.24
C ALA A 416 -4.46 -20.86 5.70
N VAL A 417 -5.43 -21.40 6.44
CA VAL A 417 -5.25 -21.85 7.83
C VAL A 417 -5.69 -23.29 7.91
N ALA A 418 -4.89 -24.14 8.53
CA ALA A 418 -5.23 -25.54 8.80
C ALA A 418 -6.44 -25.62 9.75
N ASP A 419 -7.28 -26.64 9.59
CA ASP A 419 -8.51 -26.80 10.39
C ASP A 419 -8.24 -26.92 11.90
N ASP A 420 -7.07 -27.43 12.27
CA ASP A 420 -6.62 -27.56 13.66
C ASP A 420 -5.96 -26.28 14.21
N GLY A 421 -5.79 -25.25 13.38
CA GLY A 421 -5.12 -23.99 13.71
C GLY A 421 -3.61 -24.13 13.96
N SER A 422 -3.00 -25.27 13.64
CA SER A 422 -1.58 -25.54 13.92
C SER A 422 -0.63 -24.90 12.90
N LEU A 423 -1.15 -24.52 11.73
CA LEU A 423 -0.40 -23.94 10.63
C LEU A 423 -1.27 -22.93 9.88
N ALA A 424 -0.69 -21.80 9.50
CA ALA A 424 -1.21 -20.92 8.46
C ALA A 424 -0.14 -20.71 7.39
N ALA A 425 -0.54 -20.43 6.15
CA ALA A 425 0.38 -20.11 5.09
C ALA A 425 -0.23 -19.15 4.08
N PHE A 426 0.62 -18.34 3.46
CA PHE A 426 0.27 -17.53 2.30
C PHE A 426 1.28 -17.74 1.17
N ASP A 427 0.82 -17.62 -0.07
CA ASP A 427 1.68 -17.61 -1.25
C ASP A 427 2.42 -16.26 -1.32
N THR A 428 3.75 -16.30 -1.33
CA THR A 428 4.58 -15.08 -1.37
C THR A 428 4.51 -14.37 -2.72
N GLY A 429 4.00 -15.03 -3.76
CA GLY A 429 3.98 -14.55 -5.13
C GLY A 429 5.29 -14.74 -5.89
N LEU A 430 6.34 -15.23 -5.22
CA LEU A 430 7.61 -15.63 -5.81
C LEU A 430 7.60 -17.11 -6.16
N VAL A 431 8.44 -17.49 -7.12
CA VAL A 431 8.62 -18.87 -7.57
C VAL A 431 10.09 -19.27 -7.46
N ASP A 432 10.33 -20.56 -7.30
CA ASP A 432 11.66 -21.15 -7.39
C ASP A 432 12.09 -21.39 -8.84
N ALA A 433 13.27 -22.01 -9.01
CA ALA A 433 13.84 -22.35 -10.31
C ALA A 433 12.98 -23.31 -11.16
N ASP A 434 12.12 -24.09 -10.51
CA ASP A 434 11.19 -25.01 -11.14
C ASP A 434 9.80 -24.38 -11.38
N ALA A 435 9.70 -23.06 -11.21
CA ALA A 435 8.47 -22.27 -11.31
C ALA A 435 7.37 -22.69 -10.30
N GLN A 436 7.75 -23.26 -9.16
CA GLN A 436 6.85 -23.62 -8.08
C GLN A 436 6.67 -22.45 -7.11
N SER A 437 5.43 -22.20 -6.66
CA SER A 437 5.14 -21.14 -5.69
C SER A 437 5.88 -21.34 -4.37
N ILE A 438 6.50 -20.26 -3.90
CA ILE A 438 7.12 -20.19 -2.59
C ILE A 438 6.09 -19.74 -1.56
N LEU A 439 5.85 -20.55 -0.54
CA LEU A 439 4.93 -20.28 0.55
C LEU A 439 5.68 -19.76 1.78
N ALA A 440 5.08 -18.80 2.49
CA ALA A 440 5.49 -18.42 3.84
C ALA A 440 4.56 -19.10 4.85
N CYS A 441 5.13 -19.93 5.72
CA CYS A 441 4.39 -20.70 6.71
C CYS A 441 4.53 -20.10 8.11
N LEU A 442 3.42 -20.10 8.84
CA LEU A 442 3.25 -19.52 10.15
C LEU A 442 2.71 -20.59 11.11
N VAL A 443 3.17 -20.57 12.35
CA VAL A 443 2.70 -21.45 13.43
C VAL A 443 2.21 -20.61 14.61
N PRO A 444 1.34 -21.14 15.48
CA PRO A 444 0.92 -20.44 16.69
C PRO A 444 2.12 -20.01 17.54
N SER A 445 2.15 -18.73 17.91
CA SER A 445 3.30 -18.15 18.62
C SER A 445 3.30 -18.45 20.12
N GLY A 446 2.12 -18.74 20.69
CA GLY A 446 1.87 -18.77 22.13
C GLY A 446 1.84 -17.38 22.81
N ASP A 447 1.99 -16.29 22.05
CA ASP A 447 1.87 -14.92 22.53
C ASP A 447 0.38 -14.51 22.62
N ALA A 448 0.07 -13.62 23.57
CA ALA A 448 -1.32 -13.18 23.81
C ALA A 448 -1.78 -12.04 22.89
N VAL A 449 -0.85 -11.40 22.17
CA VAL A 449 -1.10 -10.26 21.29
C VAL A 449 -0.89 -10.67 19.84
N ILE A 450 0.27 -11.24 19.51
CA ILE A 450 0.61 -11.63 18.14
C ILE A 450 0.38 -13.13 18.00
N ALA A 451 -0.70 -13.56 17.34
CA ALA A 451 -1.12 -14.96 17.35
C ALA A 451 -0.16 -15.91 16.62
N TRP A 452 0.54 -15.41 15.59
CA TRP A 452 1.36 -16.22 14.70
C TRP A 452 2.85 -15.94 14.86
N ARG A 453 3.68 -16.89 14.46
CA ARG A 453 5.14 -16.80 14.36
C ARG A 453 5.56 -17.40 13.03
N LEU A 454 6.52 -16.75 12.36
CA LEU A 454 7.12 -17.29 11.16
C LEU A 454 7.83 -18.61 11.45
N ALA A 455 7.43 -19.67 10.77
CA ALA A 455 8.09 -20.97 10.81
C ALA A 455 9.19 -21.08 9.74
N GLY A 456 8.99 -20.43 8.60
CA GLY A 456 9.93 -20.39 7.49
C GLY A 456 9.22 -20.27 6.15
N VAL A 457 10.00 -20.38 5.07
CA VAL A 457 9.51 -20.45 3.69
C VAL A 457 9.71 -21.85 3.13
N CYS A 458 8.81 -22.31 2.27
CA CYS A 458 8.92 -23.61 1.63
C CYS A 458 8.17 -23.67 0.30
N VAL A 459 8.54 -24.62 -0.54
CA VAL A 459 7.72 -25.08 -1.67
C VAL A 459 6.80 -26.20 -1.19
N ALA A 460 5.55 -26.21 -1.65
CA ALA A 460 4.58 -27.23 -1.23
C ALA A 460 5.09 -28.65 -1.54
N GLY A 461 5.09 -29.53 -0.53
CA GLY A 461 5.60 -30.89 -0.62
C GLY A 461 7.13 -31.04 -0.53
N SER A 462 7.89 -29.94 -0.42
CA SER A 462 9.36 -29.96 -0.29
C SER A 462 9.80 -29.72 1.16
N GLY A 463 10.72 -30.55 1.65
CA GLY A 463 11.21 -30.52 3.03
C GLY A 463 10.10 -30.75 4.08
N ASP A 464 10.48 -30.72 5.36
CA ASP A 464 9.52 -31.01 6.44
C ASP A 464 8.38 -29.99 6.49
N LEU A 465 8.68 -28.70 6.27
CA LEU A 465 7.69 -27.64 6.31
C LEU A 465 6.72 -27.70 5.13
N GLY A 466 7.22 -27.98 3.91
CA GLY A 466 6.37 -28.10 2.72
C GLY A 466 5.52 -29.36 2.73
N VAL A 467 6.04 -30.49 3.23
CA VAL A 467 5.24 -31.71 3.44
C VAL A 467 4.14 -31.46 4.47
N ARG A 468 4.45 -30.77 5.58
CA ARG A 468 3.44 -30.39 6.58
C ARG A 468 2.39 -29.43 6.01
N ALA A 469 2.80 -28.43 5.24
CA ALA A 469 1.88 -27.49 4.59
C ALA A 469 0.93 -28.22 3.64
N LEU A 470 1.44 -29.14 2.82
CA LEU A 470 0.63 -29.94 1.91
C LEU A 470 -0.33 -30.89 2.66
N ALA A 471 0.08 -31.42 3.81
CA ALA A 471 -0.73 -32.36 4.58
C ALA A 471 -1.82 -31.69 5.43
N LEU A 472 -1.56 -30.49 5.97
CA LEU A 472 -2.44 -29.82 6.94
C LEU A 472 -3.38 -28.78 6.31
N LEU A 473 -2.98 -28.15 5.21
CA LEU A 473 -3.80 -27.14 4.56
C LEU A 473 -4.83 -27.81 3.65
N ALA A 474 -6.11 -27.50 3.86
CA ALA A 474 -7.21 -28.07 3.08
C ALA A 474 -7.12 -27.76 1.57
N SER A 475 -6.52 -26.63 1.22
CA SER A 475 -6.25 -26.20 -0.15
C SER A 475 -4.92 -25.44 -0.20
N PRO A 476 -4.20 -25.49 -1.34
CA PRO A 476 -2.99 -24.68 -1.49
C PRO A 476 -3.31 -23.19 -1.33
N PRO A 477 -2.44 -22.41 -0.66
CA PRO A 477 -2.63 -20.97 -0.54
C PRO A 477 -2.76 -20.30 -1.92
N ALA A 478 -3.75 -19.43 -2.07
CA ALA A 478 -3.99 -18.74 -3.33
C ALA A 478 -3.09 -17.49 -3.45
N ARG A 479 -2.53 -17.27 -4.64
CA ARG A 479 -1.73 -16.07 -4.95
C ARG A 479 -2.56 -14.79 -4.88
N ALA A 480 -1.93 -13.70 -4.44
CA ALA A 480 -2.51 -12.35 -4.50
C ALA A 480 -2.86 -11.98 -5.96
N SER A 481 -4.03 -11.35 -6.16
CA SER A 481 -4.45 -10.83 -7.47
C SER A 481 -4.44 -9.31 -7.45
N TYR A 482 -3.71 -8.70 -8.38
CA TYR A 482 -3.62 -7.23 -8.48
C TYR A 482 -4.42 -6.68 -9.66
N ILE A 483 -4.53 -7.45 -10.74
CA ILE A 483 -5.29 -7.08 -11.93
C ILE A 483 -6.66 -7.74 -11.84
N GLU A 484 -7.71 -6.93 -11.84
CA GLU A 484 -9.10 -7.41 -11.84
C GLU A 484 -9.71 -7.24 -13.23
N ASP A 485 -9.38 -6.15 -13.92
CA ASP A 485 -9.76 -5.88 -15.30
C ASP A 485 -8.52 -5.68 -16.18
N PRO A 486 -8.51 -6.15 -17.44
CA PRO A 486 -7.38 -5.93 -18.36
C PRO A 486 -7.00 -4.45 -18.51
N SER A 487 -7.95 -3.51 -18.36
CA SER A 487 -7.70 -2.07 -18.40
C SER A 487 -6.85 -1.54 -17.24
N ASP A 488 -6.65 -2.32 -16.18
CA ASP A 488 -5.75 -1.97 -15.06
C ASP A 488 -4.28 -2.02 -15.48
N ALA A 489 -3.94 -2.86 -16.46
CA ALA A 489 -2.59 -3.03 -16.99
C ALA A 489 -2.37 -2.36 -18.36
N LEU A 490 -3.44 -1.86 -18.99
CA LEU A 490 -3.39 -1.26 -20.31
C LEU A 490 -3.35 0.27 -20.26
N PRO A 491 -2.76 0.92 -21.29
CA PRO A 491 -2.81 2.36 -21.45
C PRO A 491 -4.23 2.93 -21.36
N PRO A 492 -4.42 4.17 -20.86
CA PRO A 492 -5.71 4.83 -20.92
C PRO A 492 -6.23 4.91 -22.37
N GLU A 493 -7.53 4.63 -22.55
CA GLU A 493 -8.19 4.66 -23.85
C GLU A 493 -8.00 6.01 -24.57
N GLU A 494 -7.95 5.95 -25.89
CA GLU A 494 -7.85 7.16 -26.71
C GLU A 494 -9.09 8.05 -26.52
N GLY A 495 -8.87 9.37 -26.38
CA GLY A 495 -9.94 10.33 -26.12
C GLY A 495 -10.35 10.48 -24.64
N ARG A 496 -9.89 9.63 -23.73
CA ARG A 496 -10.07 9.87 -22.28
C ARG A 496 -9.16 11.01 -21.81
N PRO A 497 -9.69 12.00 -21.07
CA PRO A 497 -8.86 13.07 -20.55
C PRO A 497 -7.92 12.54 -19.47
N ILE A 498 -6.70 13.07 -19.49
CA ILE A 498 -5.69 12.84 -18.46
C ILE A 498 -5.34 14.21 -17.92
N THR A 499 -5.56 14.38 -16.62
CA THR A 499 -5.33 15.64 -15.92
C THR A 499 -4.13 15.48 -15.02
N LEU A 500 -3.16 16.39 -15.15
CA LEU A 500 -2.05 16.51 -14.22
C LEU A 500 -2.48 17.37 -13.02
N ASP A 501 -2.28 16.86 -11.82
CA ASP A 501 -2.49 17.61 -10.58
C ASP A 501 -1.23 18.42 -10.26
N ALA A 502 -1.07 19.55 -10.95
CA ALA A 502 0.10 20.42 -10.78
C ALA A 502 0.20 20.95 -9.34
N ASP A 503 -0.92 21.22 -8.68
CA ASP A 503 -0.96 21.68 -7.28
C ASP A 503 -0.32 20.64 -6.36
N GLU A 504 -0.68 19.37 -6.52
CA GLU A 504 -0.11 18.29 -5.71
C GLU A 504 1.37 18.08 -6.01
N ILE A 505 1.74 18.03 -7.30
CA ILE A 505 3.11 17.72 -7.70
C ILE A 505 4.07 18.87 -7.35
N VAL A 506 3.73 20.10 -7.74
CA VAL A 506 4.59 21.27 -7.55
C VAL A 506 4.54 21.74 -6.10
N GLY A 507 3.38 21.63 -5.44
CA GLY A 507 3.19 22.08 -4.06
C GLY A 507 3.76 21.12 -3.01
N HIS A 508 3.74 19.80 -3.24
CA HIS A 508 4.09 18.81 -2.22
C HIS A 508 5.17 17.80 -2.63
N GLN A 509 5.52 17.72 -3.92
CA GLN A 509 6.49 16.75 -4.43
C GLN A 509 7.65 17.40 -5.18
N LEU A 510 7.91 18.69 -4.93
CA LEU A 510 8.98 19.44 -5.60
C LEU A 510 10.35 18.75 -5.42
N GLY A 511 10.63 18.23 -4.23
CA GLY A 511 11.86 17.49 -3.92
C GLY A 511 12.04 16.19 -4.70
N ARG A 512 10.97 15.65 -5.31
CA ARG A 512 11.06 14.47 -6.17
C ARG A 512 11.46 14.82 -7.60
N LEU A 513 11.33 16.07 -8.04
CA LEU A 513 11.70 16.47 -9.40
C LEU A 513 13.23 16.54 -9.56
N PRO A 514 13.79 16.23 -10.75
CA PRO A 514 15.21 16.36 -10.99
C PRO A 514 15.69 17.80 -10.82
N ARG A 515 16.83 18.00 -10.12
CA ARG A 515 17.38 19.34 -9.89
C ARG A 515 17.63 20.10 -11.19
N ALA A 516 18.24 19.45 -12.18
CA ALA A 516 18.49 20.02 -13.50
C ALA A 516 17.20 20.48 -14.22
N PHE A 517 16.08 19.77 -14.03
CA PHE A 517 14.78 20.20 -14.55
C PHE A 517 14.33 21.47 -13.83
N LEU A 518 14.34 21.50 -12.50
CA LEU A 518 13.95 22.69 -11.72
C LEU A 518 14.80 23.92 -12.08
N ASP A 519 16.12 23.75 -12.21
CA ASP A 519 17.05 24.84 -12.53
C ASP A 519 16.72 25.46 -13.90
N SER A 520 16.37 24.63 -14.88
CA SER A 520 15.95 25.08 -16.21
C SER A 520 14.65 25.89 -16.21
N GLN A 521 13.76 25.66 -15.23
CA GLN A 521 12.46 26.33 -15.14
C GLN A 521 12.50 27.61 -14.29
N ILE A 522 13.32 27.62 -13.24
CA ILE A 522 13.34 28.69 -12.23
C ILE A 522 14.42 29.75 -12.54
N GLY A 523 15.49 29.37 -13.26
CA GLY A 523 16.65 30.22 -13.57
C GLY A 523 17.79 30.08 -12.56
N ALA A 524 19.04 30.30 -13.00
CA ALA A 524 20.26 30.03 -12.23
C ALA A 524 20.35 30.78 -10.89
N ASP A 525 19.78 31.97 -10.78
CA ASP A 525 19.87 32.79 -9.56
C ASP A 525 19.12 32.18 -8.35
N ALA A 526 18.28 31.16 -8.56
CA ALA A 526 17.55 30.44 -7.51
C ALA A 526 17.94 28.96 -7.42
N SER A 527 18.89 28.47 -8.23
CA SER A 527 19.28 27.04 -8.27
C SER A 527 20.24 26.61 -7.17
N ASP A 528 20.91 27.53 -6.49
CA ASP A 528 21.96 27.19 -5.51
C ASP A 528 21.43 26.99 -4.08
N GLY A 529 20.12 27.20 -3.86
CA GLY A 529 19.48 27.04 -2.55
C GLY A 529 19.16 25.60 -2.16
N THR A 530 18.79 25.41 -0.88
CA THR A 530 18.25 24.13 -0.37
C THR A 530 16.88 23.82 -0.99
N LEU A 531 16.37 22.60 -0.80
CA LEU A 531 15.00 22.27 -1.24
C LEU A 531 13.95 23.21 -0.62
N ALA A 532 14.10 23.56 0.66
CA ALA A 532 13.21 24.49 1.33
C ALA A 532 13.24 25.89 0.70
N ASP A 533 14.40 26.32 0.20
CA ASP A 533 14.53 27.60 -0.51
C ASP A 533 13.82 27.57 -1.86
N LEU A 534 13.89 26.45 -2.58
CA LEU A 534 13.15 26.26 -3.83
C LEU A 534 11.65 26.25 -3.60
N GLU A 535 11.17 25.49 -2.60
CA GLU A 535 9.75 25.43 -2.27
C GLU A 535 9.23 26.82 -1.92
N ARG A 536 9.99 27.60 -1.14
CA ARG A 536 9.66 28.99 -0.84
C ARG A 536 9.67 29.87 -2.09
N ALA A 537 10.66 29.70 -2.96
CA ALA A 537 10.83 30.49 -4.18
C ALA A 537 9.74 30.22 -5.25
N VAL A 538 9.26 28.98 -5.35
CA VAL A 538 8.14 28.56 -6.19
C VAL A 538 6.82 29.05 -5.59
N SER A 539 6.63 28.88 -4.28
CA SER A 539 5.41 29.34 -3.58
C SER A 539 5.23 30.87 -3.63
N ALA A 540 6.33 31.63 -3.66
CA ALA A 540 6.30 33.10 -3.69
C ALA A 540 5.97 33.70 -5.07
N ASP A 541 6.18 32.96 -6.16
CA ASP A 541 6.01 33.45 -7.54
C ASP A 541 5.09 32.52 -8.35
N PRO A 542 3.82 32.90 -8.56
CA PRO A 542 2.89 32.14 -9.39
C PRO A 542 3.41 31.87 -10.82
N GLY A 543 4.28 32.74 -11.36
CA GLY A 543 4.87 32.55 -12.68
C GLY A 543 5.89 31.43 -12.72
N ARG A 544 6.57 31.10 -11.61
CA ARG A 544 7.44 29.91 -11.51
C ARG A 544 6.61 28.64 -11.41
N PHE A 545 5.57 28.67 -10.57
CA PHE A 545 4.61 27.57 -10.44
C PHE A 545 4.00 27.18 -11.79
N ASP A 546 3.43 28.16 -12.52
CA ASP A 546 2.81 27.94 -13.83
C ASP A 546 3.79 27.39 -14.87
N ARG A 547 5.05 27.86 -14.86
CA ARG A 547 6.09 27.38 -15.77
C ARG A 547 6.39 25.90 -15.54
N ILE A 548 6.59 25.51 -14.28
CA ILE A 548 6.82 24.12 -13.89
C ILE A 548 5.61 23.27 -14.28
N GLY A 549 4.40 23.71 -13.97
CA GLY A 549 3.15 23.01 -14.32
C GLY A 549 3.03 22.75 -15.83
N ARG A 550 3.22 23.78 -16.67
CA ARG A 550 3.18 23.63 -18.14
C ARG A 550 4.25 22.68 -18.67
N ALA A 551 5.47 22.75 -18.13
CA ALA A 551 6.55 21.84 -18.52
C ALA A 551 6.24 20.39 -18.14
N LEU A 552 5.60 20.16 -16.99
CA LEU A 552 5.12 18.84 -16.56
C LEU A 552 3.98 18.34 -17.45
N ASP A 553 3.03 19.20 -17.85
CA ASP A 553 1.97 18.85 -18.79
C ASP A 553 2.53 18.44 -20.16
N ASP A 554 3.50 19.18 -20.68
CA ASP A 554 4.17 18.86 -21.94
C ASP A 554 4.92 17.51 -21.86
N ALA A 555 5.60 17.25 -20.75
CA ALA A 555 6.29 15.99 -20.48
C ALA A 555 5.30 14.82 -20.33
N CYS A 556 4.18 15.03 -19.64
CA CYS A 556 3.09 14.06 -19.51
C CYS A 556 2.51 13.72 -20.88
N ALA A 557 2.18 14.72 -21.71
CA ALA A 557 1.68 14.51 -23.06
C ALA A 557 2.66 13.72 -23.94
N HIS A 558 3.97 13.96 -23.80
CA HIS A 558 5.01 13.17 -24.48
C HIS A 558 5.04 11.71 -24.02
N SER A 559 4.99 11.50 -22.72
CA SER A 559 4.97 10.18 -22.07
C SER A 559 3.78 9.34 -22.55
N LEU A 560 2.60 9.96 -22.65
CA LEU A 560 1.39 9.31 -23.12
C LEU A 560 1.45 8.91 -24.59
N ARG A 561 2.07 9.74 -25.46
CA ARG A 561 2.31 9.34 -26.86
C ARG A 561 3.20 8.10 -26.94
N ARG A 562 4.23 8.00 -26.09
CA ARG A 562 5.11 6.81 -26.02
C ARG A 562 4.34 5.56 -25.58
N VAL A 563 3.51 5.68 -24.55
CA VAL A 563 2.73 4.56 -24.00
C VAL A 563 1.63 4.10 -24.96
N ARG A 564 1.02 5.02 -25.71
CA ARG A 564 0.06 4.66 -26.77
C ARG A 564 0.72 3.95 -27.95
N ALA A 565 1.98 4.27 -28.25
CA ALA A 565 2.74 3.59 -29.30
C ALA A 565 3.14 2.15 -28.90
N SER A 566 3.27 1.87 -27.59
CA SER A 566 3.57 0.53 -27.09
C SER A 566 2.96 0.31 -25.71
N TRP A 567 1.99 -0.60 -25.62
CA TRP A 567 1.36 -0.97 -24.35
C TRP A 567 2.38 -1.51 -23.32
N ARG A 568 3.50 -2.08 -23.78
CA ARG A 568 4.58 -2.57 -22.90
C ARG A 568 5.36 -1.44 -22.22
N ALA A 569 5.11 -0.17 -22.60
CA ALA A 569 5.77 0.98 -21.98
C ALA A 569 5.09 1.44 -20.70
N CYS A 570 3.87 0.98 -20.38
CA CYS A 570 3.29 1.16 -19.06
C CYS A 570 3.37 -0.13 -18.24
N THR A 571 3.31 0.01 -16.91
CA THR A 571 3.26 -1.14 -15.99
C THR A 571 2.30 -0.85 -14.84
N PRO A 572 1.50 -1.83 -14.40
CA PRO A 572 0.66 -1.66 -13.22
C PRO A 572 1.50 -1.61 -11.93
N ILE A 573 0.96 -0.94 -10.93
CA ILE A 573 1.41 -0.94 -9.52
C ILE A 573 0.20 -1.08 -8.62
N TYR A 574 0.42 -1.55 -7.39
CA TYR A 574 -0.62 -1.64 -6.39
C TYR A 574 -0.47 -0.53 -5.33
N ASP A 575 -1.58 0.17 -5.04
CA ASP A 575 -1.67 1.12 -3.94
C ASP A 575 -2.44 0.49 -2.76
N PRO A 576 -1.77 0.22 -1.62
CA PRO A 576 -2.42 -0.38 -0.45
C PRO A 576 -3.40 0.58 0.24
N THR A 577 -3.21 1.90 0.12
CA THR A 577 -4.10 2.88 0.78
C THR A 577 -5.45 2.95 0.07
N ALA A 578 -5.44 2.93 -1.26
CA ALA A 578 -6.65 2.93 -2.08
C ALA A 578 -7.21 1.51 -2.32
N ASP A 579 -6.46 0.48 -1.93
CA ASP A 579 -6.66 -0.93 -2.34
C ASP A 579 -6.95 -1.06 -3.84
N ALA A 580 -6.15 -0.38 -4.66
CA ALA A 580 -6.41 -0.23 -6.09
C ALA A 580 -5.14 -0.31 -6.94
N THR A 581 -5.29 -0.80 -8.16
CA THR A 581 -4.22 -0.81 -9.15
C THR A 581 -4.13 0.54 -9.86
N LYS A 582 -2.91 1.09 -9.91
CA LYS A 582 -2.55 2.31 -10.64
C LYS A 582 -1.58 1.97 -11.76
N LEU A 583 -1.39 2.90 -12.70
CA LEU A 583 -0.54 2.68 -13.86
C LEU A 583 0.69 3.59 -13.81
N LEU A 584 1.88 3.02 -13.97
CA LEU A 584 3.11 3.79 -14.17
C LEU A 584 3.38 4.03 -15.65
N VAL A 585 3.77 5.27 -15.95
CA VAL A 585 4.25 5.68 -17.27
C VAL A 585 5.62 6.37 -17.14
N PRO A 586 6.50 6.22 -18.15
CA PRO A 586 7.81 6.88 -18.13
C PRO A 586 7.63 8.39 -18.17
N LEU A 587 8.31 9.14 -17.30
CA LEU A 587 8.33 10.60 -17.35
C LEU A 587 9.74 11.07 -17.72
N CYS A 588 9.83 11.96 -18.70
CA CYS A 588 11.08 12.41 -19.31
C CYS A 588 11.24 13.91 -19.12
N LEU A 589 11.93 14.31 -18.05
CA LEU A 589 12.07 15.72 -17.69
C LEU A 589 13.41 16.32 -18.16
N ALA A 590 14.51 15.59 -18.03
CA ALA A 590 15.83 16.04 -18.49
C ALA A 590 16.08 15.75 -19.98
N ASP A 591 15.74 14.54 -20.45
CA ASP A 591 15.91 14.11 -21.84
C ASP A 591 14.64 13.44 -22.35
N LYS A 592 14.11 13.88 -23.49
CA LYS A 592 12.91 13.30 -24.12
C LYS A 592 13.02 11.81 -24.47
N ARG A 593 14.24 11.25 -24.54
CA ARG A 593 14.50 9.85 -24.88
C ARG A 593 14.51 8.94 -23.65
N HIS A 594 15.13 9.40 -22.57
CA HIS A 594 15.36 8.60 -21.37
C HIS A 594 14.42 9.04 -20.24
N ALA A 595 13.73 8.09 -19.63
CA ALA A 595 12.95 8.38 -18.44
C ALA A 595 13.90 8.60 -17.26
N ASP A 596 13.72 9.68 -16.52
CA ASP A 596 14.43 10.00 -15.28
C ASP A 596 13.49 9.92 -14.05
N ARG A 597 12.18 9.88 -14.33
CA ARG A 597 11.10 9.73 -13.36
C ARG A 597 10.02 8.79 -13.89
N ALA A 598 9.15 8.36 -12.99
CA ALA A 598 7.91 7.68 -13.33
C ALA A 598 6.71 8.53 -12.87
N LEU A 599 5.67 8.59 -13.70
CA LEU A 599 4.43 9.26 -13.39
C LEU A 599 3.35 8.21 -13.09
N VAL A 600 2.64 8.40 -11.98
CA VAL A 600 1.55 7.51 -11.54
C VAL A 600 0.23 8.04 -12.07
N LEU A 601 -0.50 7.21 -12.80
CA LEU A 601 -1.83 7.48 -13.29
C LEU A 601 -2.86 6.69 -12.46
N SER A 602 -3.79 7.41 -11.85
CA SER A 602 -4.93 6.84 -11.13
C SER A 602 -6.18 6.92 -12.00
N ARG A 603 -6.77 5.77 -12.35
CA ARG A 603 -7.99 5.71 -13.15
C ARG A 603 -9.20 6.08 -12.28
N GLN A 604 -10.03 6.99 -12.78
CA GLN A 604 -11.27 7.40 -12.13
C GLN A 604 -12.44 6.54 -12.67
N ALA A 605 -13.55 6.50 -11.92
CA ALA A 605 -14.76 5.77 -12.34
C ALA A 605 -15.34 6.25 -13.69
N SER A 606 -15.07 7.50 -14.08
CA SER A 606 -15.43 8.08 -15.38
C SER A 606 -14.59 7.57 -16.56
N GLY A 607 -13.51 6.83 -16.28
CA GLY A 607 -12.49 6.43 -17.26
C GLY A 607 -11.42 7.50 -17.54
N SER A 608 -11.52 8.70 -16.96
CA SER A 608 -10.42 9.68 -16.97
C SER A 608 -9.28 9.24 -16.05
N CYS A 609 -8.07 9.73 -16.30
CA CYS A 609 -6.93 9.46 -15.43
C CYS A 609 -6.46 10.75 -14.74
N LEU A 610 -6.10 10.63 -13.46
CA LEU A 610 -5.46 11.67 -12.68
C LEU A 610 -3.98 11.32 -12.52
N ALA A 611 -3.09 12.24 -12.89
CA ALA A 611 -1.66 12.13 -12.68
C ALA A 611 -1.24 13.03 -11.51
N SER A 612 -1.01 12.45 -10.34
CA SER A 612 -0.79 13.22 -9.10
C SER A 612 0.49 12.86 -8.36
N VAL A 613 1.17 11.77 -8.74
CA VAL A 613 2.38 11.31 -8.04
C VAL A 613 3.52 11.09 -9.02
N ILE A 614 4.68 11.61 -8.66
CA ILE A 614 5.95 11.36 -9.35
C ILE A 614 6.84 10.51 -8.45
N LEU A 615 7.43 9.47 -9.03
CA LEU A 615 8.34 8.56 -8.35
C LEU A 615 9.73 8.61 -8.97
N THR A 616 10.74 8.33 -8.16
CA THR A 616 12.06 7.96 -8.66
C THR A 616 12.00 6.58 -9.31
N LEU A 617 12.88 6.30 -10.27
CA LEU A 617 12.90 4.99 -10.95
C LEU A 617 13.09 3.81 -9.98
N PRO A 618 13.98 3.87 -8.97
CA PRO A 618 14.10 2.77 -8.00
C PRO A 618 12.81 2.49 -7.22
N ARG A 619 12.10 3.53 -6.76
CA ARG A 619 10.82 3.36 -6.04
C ARG A 619 9.72 2.83 -6.95
N ALA A 620 9.65 3.35 -8.17
CA ALA A 620 8.73 2.86 -9.19
C ALA A 620 8.97 1.37 -9.52
N ARG A 621 10.25 0.94 -9.57
CA ARG A 621 10.63 -0.46 -9.78
C ARG A 621 10.14 -1.34 -8.63
N THR A 622 10.36 -0.94 -7.37
CA THR A 622 9.86 -1.68 -6.21
C THR A 622 8.35 -1.92 -6.30
N LEU A 623 7.58 -0.87 -6.58
CA LEU A 623 6.12 -0.96 -6.65
C LEU A 623 5.63 -1.77 -7.84
N ALA A 624 6.28 -1.65 -9.00
CA ALA A 624 5.91 -2.42 -10.19
C ALA A 624 6.21 -3.91 -9.99
N ARG A 625 7.30 -4.23 -9.29
CA ARG A 625 7.72 -5.61 -9.04
C ARG A 625 6.69 -6.40 -8.23
N VAL A 626 5.91 -5.75 -7.38
CA VAL A 626 4.80 -6.36 -6.62
C VAL A 626 3.78 -7.01 -7.55
N VAL A 627 3.47 -6.36 -8.67
CA VAL A 627 2.46 -6.82 -9.62
C VAL A 627 3.05 -7.73 -10.69
N SER A 628 4.24 -7.40 -11.21
CA SER A 628 4.87 -8.12 -12.32
C SER A 628 6.38 -8.24 -12.16
N GLY A 629 6.93 -9.44 -12.38
CA GLY A 629 8.37 -9.64 -12.53
C GLY A 629 8.91 -9.13 -13.88
N GLU A 630 8.07 -9.09 -14.91
CA GLU A 630 8.42 -8.48 -16.20
C GLU A 630 8.17 -6.98 -16.15
N LEU A 631 9.25 -6.20 -16.14
CA LEU A 631 9.20 -4.75 -16.06
C LEU A 631 9.61 -4.09 -17.40
N PRO A 632 9.06 -2.89 -17.71
CA PRO A 632 9.47 -2.14 -18.90
C PRO A 632 10.98 -1.80 -18.87
N SER A 633 11.63 -1.80 -20.04
CA SER A 633 13.08 -1.54 -20.15
C SER A 633 13.51 -0.18 -19.57
N TRP A 634 12.65 0.83 -19.64
CA TRP A 634 12.94 2.15 -19.08
C TRP A 634 13.01 2.16 -17.54
N LEU A 635 12.46 1.14 -16.87
CA LEU A 635 12.40 1.03 -15.42
C LEU A 635 13.52 0.14 -14.84
N VAL A 636 13.99 -0.84 -15.62
CA VAL A 636 15.07 -1.76 -15.22
C VAL A 636 16.45 -1.13 -15.44
N GLY A 637 16.54 -0.09 -16.28
CA GLY A 637 17.81 0.38 -16.84
C GLY A 637 18.37 -0.64 -17.82
N ASP A 638 19.42 -0.29 -18.58
CA ASP A 638 20.15 -1.26 -19.40
C ASP A 638 20.98 -2.18 -18.48
N ALA A 639 20.29 -3.06 -17.74
CA ALA A 639 20.88 -4.26 -17.18
C ALA A 639 20.94 -5.29 -18.31
N ARG A 640 21.99 -5.17 -19.13
CA ARG A 640 22.52 -6.25 -19.97
C ARG A 640 23.90 -6.62 -19.49
#